data_AF-D4Z5A5-F1
#
_entry.id   AF-D4Z5A5-F1
#
_cell.length_a   1.000
_cell.length_b   1.000
_cell.length_c   1.000
_cell.angle_alpha   90.00
_cell.angle_beta   90.00
_cell.angle_gamma   90.00
#
_symmetry.space_group_name_H-M   'P 1'
#
loop_
_entity.id
_entity.type
_entity.pdbx_description
1 polymer ?
#
loop_
_entity_poly.entity_id
_entity_poly.type
_entity_poly.pdbx_seq_one_letter_code
_entity_poly.pdbx_strand_id
1 'polypeptide(L)'
;MDRKAPDVDRPLLILDLDETLIHAREEELDRAADFQIFGYHVYRRPYLADFLRSVRADFDLAVWSSASDDYVAAVVGHIFGVDCPLRFVWGRSRATLMRLVRDEYGYAYDPWDHRRYLKPLKKVKRMGWRLERMLIIDDTPEKCVRNYGNAIYPLPFEGDQADAELLSLAAYLSTLKDEPDMRRIEKRRWRELMAASED
;
A
#
# COMPACT_ATOMS: atom_id res chain seq x y z
N MET A 1 -19.22 5.80 -12.14
CA MET A 1 -19.01 5.94 -10.68
C MET A 1 -18.72 7.40 -10.39
N ASP A 2 -19.62 8.06 -9.68
CA ASP A 2 -19.43 9.42 -9.21
C ASP A 2 -18.24 9.47 -8.27
N ARG A 3 -17.23 10.27 -8.62
CA ARG A 3 -16.08 10.51 -7.75
C ARG A 3 -16.54 11.47 -6.66
N LYS A 4 -16.86 10.95 -5.47
CA LYS A 4 -17.10 11.78 -4.30
C LYS A 4 -15.87 12.66 -4.09
N ALA A 5 -16.07 13.98 -4.03
CA ALA A 5 -14.99 14.93 -3.83
C ALA A 5 -14.19 14.57 -2.56
N PRO A 6 -12.88 14.87 -2.52
CA PRO A 6 -12.06 14.71 -1.33
C PRO A 6 -12.73 15.44 -0.15
N ASP A 7 -12.83 14.75 0.99
CA ASP A 7 -13.12 15.45 2.23
C ASP A 7 -11.84 16.17 2.64
N VAL A 8 -11.90 17.49 2.82
CA VAL A 8 -10.71 18.31 3.04
C VAL A 8 -10.10 18.10 4.43
N ASP A 9 -10.87 17.53 5.36
CA ASP A 9 -10.49 17.35 6.76
C ASP A 9 -9.93 15.95 7.06
N ARG A 10 -10.30 14.94 6.25
CA ARG A 10 -9.81 13.55 6.43
C ARG A 10 -8.58 13.26 5.57
N PRO A 11 -7.48 12.75 6.15
CA PRO A 11 -6.30 12.35 5.39
C PRO A 11 -6.60 11.10 4.53
N LEU A 12 -5.89 10.97 3.41
CA LEU A 12 -5.98 9.81 2.53
C LEU A 12 -4.82 8.84 2.80
N LEU A 13 -5.15 7.57 3.01
CA LEU A 13 -4.21 6.46 3.09
C LEU A 13 -4.34 5.57 1.86
N ILE A 14 -3.24 5.45 1.10
CA ILE A 14 -3.16 4.61 -0.10
C ILE A 14 -2.40 3.34 0.27
N LEU A 15 -3.00 2.19 0.00
CA LEU A 15 -2.47 0.88 0.37
C LEU A 15 -2.00 0.10 -0.86
N ASP A 16 -0.78 -0.42 -0.83
CA ASP A 16 -0.37 -1.52 -1.69
C ASP A 16 -1.03 -2.84 -1.26
N LEU A 17 -0.96 -3.87 -2.11
CA LEU A 17 -1.58 -5.18 -1.87
C LEU A 17 -0.53 -6.27 -1.59
N ASP A 18 0.17 -6.69 -2.63
CA ASP A 18 1.14 -7.80 -2.59
C ASP A 18 2.32 -7.43 -1.69
N GLU A 19 2.77 -8.39 -0.86
CA GLU A 19 3.78 -8.26 0.18
C GLU A 19 3.49 -7.18 1.25
N THR A 20 2.33 -6.52 1.18
CA THR A 20 1.91 -5.47 2.12
C THR A 20 0.70 -5.91 2.96
N LEU A 21 -0.43 -6.21 2.33
CA LEU A 21 -1.68 -6.66 2.96
C LEU A 21 -1.93 -8.16 2.75
N ILE A 22 -1.40 -8.72 1.66
CA ILE A 22 -1.53 -10.12 1.29
C ILE A 22 -0.19 -10.64 0.78
N HIS A 23 -0.06 -11.96 0.70
CA HIS A 23 0.99 -12.63 -0.04
C HIS A 23 0.34 -13.57 -1.05
N ALA A 24 0.76 -13.52 -2.31
CA ALA A 24 0.21 -14.34 -3.38
C ALA A 24 1.33 -15.08 -4.12
N ARG A 25 1.20 -16.40 -4.27
CA ARG A 25 2.19 -17.25 -4.96
C ARG A 25 1.53 -18.42 -5.66
N GLU A 26 2.18 -18.95 -6.69
CA GLU A 26 1.64 -20.06 -7.50
C GLU A 26 1.63 -21.38 -6.73
N GLU A 27 2.64 -21.59 -5.88
CA GLU A 27 2.74 -22.77 -5.03
C GLU A 27 2.09 -22.53 -3.66
N GLU A 28 1.41 -23.54 -3.12
CA GLU A 28 0.85 -23.45 -1.78
C GLU A 28 1.95 -23.40 -0.69
N LEU A 29 1.67 -22.73 0.43
CA LEU A 29 2.50 -22.73 1.63
C LEU A 29 2.22 -23.99 2.45
N ASP A 30 2.93 -24.14 3.57
CA ASP A 30 2.67 -25.19 4.57
C ASP A 30 1.32 -25.02 5.32
N ARG A 31 0.44 -24.16 4.81
CA ARG A 31 -0.95 -23.99 5.25
C ARG A 31 -1.86 -23.75 4.05
N ALA A 32 -3.15 -24.06 4.24
CA ALA A 32 -4.17 -23.74 3.25
C ALA A 32 -4.21 -22.24 2.94
N ALA A 33 -4.38 -21.92 1.65
CA ALA A 33 -4.63 -20.56 1.19
C ALA A 33 -5.95 -20.00 1.74
N ASP A 34 -6.01 -18.69 1.99
CA ASP A 34 -7.22 -18.03 2.45
C ASP A 34 -8.24 -17.87 1.31
N PHE A 35 -7.75 -17.74 0.07
CA PHE A 35 -8.50 -17.86 -1.17
C PHE A 35 -7.54 -18.08 -2.36
N GLN A 36 -8.11 -18.42 -3.53
CA GLN A 36 -7.35 -18.58 -4.78
C GLN A 36 -7.85 -17.61 -5.85
N ILE A 37 -6.94 -17.07 -6.65
CA ILE A 37 -7.28 -16.11 -7.70
C ILE A 37 -6.28 -16.20 -8.86
N PHE A 38 -6.75 -16.32 -10.10
CA PHE A 38 -5.89 -16.41 -11.29
C PHE A 38 -4.75 -17.45 -11.19
N GLY A 39 -4.96 -18.55 -10.46
CA GLY A 39 -3.94 -19.58 -10.24
C GLY A 39 -2.98 -19.32 -9.08
N TYR A 40 -3.11 -18.18 -8.39
CA TYR A 40 -2.36 -17.87 -7.17
C TYR A 40 -3.09 -18.33 -5.92
N HIS A 41 -2.34 -18.91 -4.98
CA HIS A 41 -2.72 -19.13 -3.60
C HIS A 41 -2.47 -17.84 -2.82
N VAL A 42 -3.53 -17.25 -2.24
CA VAL A 42 -3.47 -15.95 -1.57
C VAL A 42 -3.64 -16.10 -0.07
N TYR A 43 -2.75 -15.45 0.66
CA TYR A 43 -2.68 -15.43 2.11
C TYR A 43 -2.91 -14.00 2.60
N ARG A 44 -3.89 -13.80 3.47
CA ARG A 44 -4.08 -12.52 4.18
C ARG A 44 -2.97 -12.36 5.20
N ARG A 45 -2.37 -11.17 5.25
CA ARG A 45 -1.44 -10.82 6.33
C ARG A 45 -2.19 -10.87 7.68
N PRO A 46 -1.60 -11.42 8.76
CA PRO A 46 -2.24 -11.41 10.06
C PRO A 46 -2.72 -10.01 10.46
N TYR A 47 -3.83 -9.95 11.20
CA TYR A 47 -4.48 -8.71 11.66
C TYR A 47 -5.06 -7.79 10.56
N LEU A 48 -5.11 -8.23 9.30
CA LEU A 48 -5.63 -7.41 8.19
C LEU A 48 -7.02 -6.81 8.46
N ALA A 49 -7.96 -7.59 8.99
CA ALA A 49 -9.32 -7.09 9.27
C ALA A 49 -9.34 -6.00 10.36
N ASP A 50 -8.52 -6.15 11.38
CA ASP A 50 -8.40 -5.18 12.48
C ASP A 50 -7.66 -3.92 12.02
N PHE A 51 -6.60 -4.09 11.22
CA PHE A 51 -5.89 -3.00 10.56
C PHE A 51 -6.85 -2.15 9.73
N LEU A 52 -7.58 -2.75 8.79
CA LEU A 52 -8.55 -2.05 7.94
C LEU A 52 -9.64 -1.36 8.76
N ARG A 53 -10.10 -2.01 9.85
CA ARG A 53 -11.09 -1.41 10.77
C ARG A 53 -10.54 -0.18 11.48
N SER A 54 -9.29 -0.22 11.92
CA SER A 54 -8.62 0.89 12.59
C SER A 54 -8.39 2.06 11.63
N VAL A 55 -7.72 1.81 10.50
CA VAL A 55 -7.34 2.91 9.59
C VAL A 55 -8.54 3.56 8.91
N ARG A 56 -9.63 2.85 8.65
CA ARG A 56 -10.85 3.49 8.09
C ARG A 56 -11.53 4.46 9.06
N ALA A 57 -11.30 4.33 10.37
CA ALA A 57 -11.85 5.27 11.34
C ALA A 57 -11.20 6.65 11.19
N ASP A 58 -9.91 6.67 10.85
CA ASP A 58 -9.08 7.88 10.83
C ASP A 58 -8.79 8.42 9.42
N PHE A 59 -8.78 7.55 8.40
CA PHE A 59 -8.39 7.89 7.04
C PHE A 59 -9.53 7.62 6.04
N ASP A 60 -9.52 8.36 4.94
CA ASP A 60 -10.08 7.88 3.69
C ASP A 60 -9.13 6.85 3.07
N LEU A 61 -9.67 5.74 2.55
CA LEU A 61 -8.85 4.64 2.06
C LEU A 61 -8.86 4.56 0.53
N ALA A 62 -7.73 4.17 -0.06
CA ALA A 62 -7.61 3.83 -1.46
C ALA A 62 -6.57 2.72 -1.66
N VAL A 63 -6.64 2.06 -2.82
CA VAL A 63 -5.70 1.00 -3.19
C VAL A 63 -4.90 1.42 -4.42
N TRP A 64 -3.59 1.20 -4.38
CA TRP A 64 -2.71 1.34 -5.54
C TRP A 64 -1.64 0.26 -5.57
N SER A 65 -1.82 -0.75 -6.42
CA SER A 65 -0.85 -1.83 -6.67
C SER A 65 -0.23 -1.75 -8.07
N SER A 66 0.96 -2.32 -8.23
CA SER A 66 1.66 -2.51 -9.52
C SER A 66 1.21 -3.77 -10.29
N ALA A 67 0.36 -4.60 -9.69
CA ALA A 67 -0.29 -5.74 -10.34
C ALA A 67 -1.35 -5.30 -11.35
N SER A 68 -1.80 -6.22 -12.21
CA SER A 68 -2.79 -5.91 -13.26
C SER A 68 -4.12 -5.46 -12.65
N ASP A 69 -4.84 -4.59 -13.37
CA ASP A 69 -6.06 -3.95 -12.84
C ASP A 69 -7.18 -4.95 -12.49
N ASP A 70 -7.29 -6.06 -13.24
CA ASP A 70 -8.20 -7.17 -12.99
C ASP A 70 -7.84 -7.95 -11.72
N TYR A 71 -6.56 -8.28 -11.54
CA TYR A 71 -6.05 -8.91 -10.32
C TYR A 71 -6.32 -8.03 -9.10
N VAL A 72 -5.98 -6.74 -9.18
CA VAL A 72 -6.17 -5.79 -8.08
C VAL A 72 -7.64 -5.66 -7.72
N ALA A 73 -8.53 -5.52 -8.71
CA ALA A 73 -9.97 -5.43 -8.45
C ALA A 73 -10.50 -6.70 -7.76
N ALA A 74 -10.01 -7.87 -8.17
CA ALA A 74 -10.48 -9.13 -7.66
C ALA A 74 -9.96 -9.39 -6.22
N VAL A 75 -8.68 -9.13 -5.93
CA VAL A 75 -8.13 -9.16 -4.56
C VAL A 75 -8.89 -8.19 -3.65
N VAL A 76 -9.14 -6.97 -4.11
CA VAL A 76 -9.90 -5.98 -3.35
C VAL A 76 -11.28 -6.52 -2.98
N GLY A 77 -11.98 -7.18 -3.91
CA GLY A 77 -13.27 -7.81 -3.64
C GLY A 77 -13.24 -8.90 -2.56
N HIS A 78 -12.10 -9.55 -2.36
CA HIS A 78 -11.92 -10.59 -1.33
C HIS A 78 -11.53 -10.06 0.06
N ILE A 79 -10.89 -8.89 0.13
CA ILE A 79 -10.31 -8.39 1.40
C ILE A 79 -10.92 -7.08 1.88
N PHE A 80 -11.45 -6.24 0.99
CA PHE A 80 -12.20 -5.03 1.36
C PHE A 80 -13.70 -5.34 1.26
N GLY A 81 -14.33 -5.55 2.42
CA GLY A 81 -15.78 -5.75 2.50
C GLY A 81 -16.58 -4.51 2.12
N VAL A 82 -17.91 -4.66 2.00
CA VAL A 82 -18.84 -3.57 1.63
C VAL A 82 -18.77 -2.35 2.56
N ASP A 83 -18.37 -2.55 3.81
CA ASP A 83 -18.25 -1.50 4.83
C ASP A 83 -16.91 -0.73 4.79
N CYS A 84 -16.12 -0.94 3.74
CA CYS A 84 -14.83 -0.29 3.55
C CYS A 84 -14.79 0.43 2.19
N PRO A 85 -15.54 1.54 2.02
CA PRO A 85 -15.60 2.24 0.74
C PRO A 85 -14.24 2.83 0.37
N LEU A 86 -13.70 2.43 -0.78
CA LEU A 86 -12.45 2.95 -1.31
C LEU A 86 -12.69 4.15 -2.22
N ARG A 87 -11.87 5.20 -2.05
CA ARG A 87 -11.88 6.41 -2.89
C ARG A 87 -11.44 6.12 -4.33
N PHE A 88 -10.55 5.15 -4.51
CA PHE A 88 -10.20 4.55 -5.79
C PHE A 88 -9.52 3.20 -5.60
N VAL A 89 -9.54 2.40 -6.66
CA VAL A 89 -8.79 1.15 -6.80
C VAL A 89 -7.98 1.24 -8.08
N TRP A 90 -6.65 1.31 -7.97
CA TRP A 90 -5.73 1.48 -9.08
C TRP A 90 -4.77 0.30 -9.19
N GLY A 91 -4.73 -0.33 -10.37
CA GLY A 91 -3.69 -1.27 -10.73
C GLY A 91 -2.59 -0.63 -11.59
N ARG A 92 -1.85 -1.50 -12.28
CA ARG A 92 -0.70 -1.16 -13.12
C ARG A 92 -0.99 -0.09 -14.16
N SER A 93 -2.19 -0.04 -14.75
CA SER A 93 -2.57 0.97 -15.74
C SER A 93 -2.39 2.42 -15.22
N ARG A 94 -2.44 2.60 -13.89
CA ARG A 94 -2.28 3.89 -13.22
C ARG A 94 -0.87 4.12 -12.69
N ALA A 95 0.00 3.12 -12.66
CA ALA A 95 1.42 3.31 -12.38
C ALA A 95 2.15 3.99 -13.54
N THR A 96 3.41 4.38 -13.34
CA THR A 96 4.27 4.93 -14.39
C THR A 96 5.49 4.03 -14.51
N LEU A 97 5.62 3.35 -15.65
CA LEU A 97 6.83 2.60 -15.96
C LEU A 97 8.02 3.55 -16.00
N MET A 98 9.03 3.27 -15.18
CA MET A 98 10.30 4.00 -15.19
C MET A 98 10.95 3.78 -16.56
N ARG A 99 11.19 4.86 -17.30
CA ARG A 99 11.91 4.78 -18.57
C ARG A 99 13.32 4.25 -18.28
N LEU A 100 13.72 3.24 -19.05
CA LEU A 100 15.07 2.68 -19.03
C LEU A 100 16.10 3.81 -19.11
N VAL A 101 16.84 4.04 -18.04
CA VAL A 101 18.17 4.62 -18.15
C VAL A 101 19.03 3.46 -18.60
N ARG A 102 19.50 3.49 -19.85
CA ARG A 102 20.57 2.58 -20.27
C ARG A 102 21.73 2.81 -19.30
N ASP A 103 22.26 1.75 -18.70
CA ASP A 103 23.53 1.91 -17.99
C ASP A 103 24.64 2.31 -18.99
N GLU A 104 25.81 2.65 -18.47
CA GLU A 104 27.02 2.99 -19.24
C GLU A 104 27.34 1.94 -20.34
N TYR A 105 26.91 0.70 -20.16
CA TYR A 105 27.20 -0.44 -21.02
C TYR A 105 26.03 -0.80 -21.97
N GLY A 106 24.93 -0.04 -21.95
CA GLY A 106 23.81 -0.20 -22.86
C GLY A 106 22.87 -1.37 -22.54
N TYR A 107 23.00 -2.02 -21.37
CA TYR A 107 22.10 -3.08 -20.96
C TYR A 107 20.71 -2.52 -20.63
N ALA A 108 19.69 -3.10 -21.26
CA ALA A 108 18.30 -2.84 -20.92
C ALA A 108 17.90 -3.82 -19.83
N TYR A 109 17.61 -3.34 -18.63
CA TYR A 109 17.11 -4.20 -17.56
C TYR A 109 15.74 -4.82 -17.94
N ASP A 110 15.37 -5.95 -17.33
CA ASP A 110 14.17 -6.76 -17.64
C ASP A 110 12.85 -5.94 -17.71
N PRO A 111 12.17 -5.85 -18.87
CA PRO A 111 10.91 -5.10 -19.00
C PRO A 111 9.74 -5.61 -18.14
N TRP A 112 9.83 -6.80 -17.55
CA TRP A 112 8.80 -7.41 -16.70
C TRP A 112 8.94 -7.09 -15.21
N ASP A 113 10.04 -6.46 -14.80
CA ASP A 113 10.33 -6.12 -13.41
C ASP A 113 9.29 -5.14 -12.83
N HIS A 114 8.43 -5.66 -11.94
CA HIS A 114 7.37 -4.90 -11.29
C HIS A 114 7.88 -3.73 -10.44
N ARG A 115 9.14 -3.76 -9.98
CA ARG A 115 9.77 -2.67 -9.22
C ARG A 115 9.90 -1.39 -10.03
N ARG A 116 9.73 -1.45 -11.35
CA ARG A 116 9.79 -0.28 -12.25
C ARG A 116 8.49 0.50 -12.35
N TYR A 117 7.40 0.01 -11.77
CA TYR A 117 6.13 0.71 -11.80
C TYR A 117 6.05 1.71 -10.65
N LEU A 118 6.38 2.96 -10.96
CA LEU A 118 6.32 4.04 -10.00
C LEU A 118 4.86 4.41 -9.70
N LYS A 119 4.56 4.76 -8.45
CA LYS A 119 3.24 5.21 -7.96
C LYS A 119 3.26 6.71 -7.59
N PRO A 120 3.44 7.63 -8.56
CA PRO A 120 3.65 9.04 -8.24
C PRO A 120 2.36 9.70 -7.72
N LEU A 121 2.37 10.15 -6.45
CA LEU A 121 1.23 10.82 -5.81
C LEU A 121 0.79 12.12 -6.50
N LYS A 122 1.60 12.67 -7.41
CA LYS A 122 1.17 13.74 -8.32
C LYS A 122 -0.09 13.38 -9.13
N LYS A 123 -0.33 12.10 -9.42
CA LYS A 123 -1.58 11.64 -10.07
C LYS A 123 -2.79 11.83 -9.14
N VAL A 124 -2.64 11.48 -7.86
CA VAL A 124 -3.68 11.62 -6.84
C VAL A 124 -3.90 13.09 -6.47
N LYS A 125 -2.83 13.89 -6.39
CA LYS A 125 -2.90 15.35 -6.21
C LYS A 125 -3.78 16.02 -7.27
N ARG A 126 -3.69 15.58 -8.53
CA ARG A 126 -4.54 16.11 -9.61
C ARG A 126 -6.03 15.74 -9.47
N MET A 127 -6.37 14.81 -8.57
CA MET A 127 -7.76 14.51 -8.21
C MET A 127 -8.30 15.41 -7.09
N GLY A 128 -7.49 16.33 -6.56
CA GLY A 128 -7.89 17.28 -5.52
C GLY A 128 -7.32 16.98 -4.12
N TRP A 129 -6.59 15.86 -3.95
CA TRP A 129 -5.97 15.54 -2.67
C TRP A 129 -4.70 16.37 -2.41
N ARG A 130 -4.50 16.73 -1.14
CA ARG A 130 -3.33 17.51 -0.68
C ARG A 130 -2.19 16.57 -0.29
N LEU A 131 -0.97 16.85 -0.75
CA LEU A 131 0.19 15.99 -0.43
C LEU A 131 0.47 15.99 1.07
N GLU A 132 0.19 17.08 1.75
CA GLU A 132 0.38 17.26 3.20
C GLU A 132 -0.54 16.32 4.00
N ARG A 133 -1.65 15.86 3.40
CA ARG A 133 -2.67 14.99 4.01
C ARG A 133 -2.81 13.66 3.28
N MET A 134 -1.73 13.15 2.67
CA MET A 134 -1.68 11.86 1.99
C MET A 134 -0.56 10.98 2.53
N LEU A 135 -0.80 9.69 2.70
CA LEU A 135 0.21 8.67 2.94
C LEU A 135 0.07 7.53 1.91
N ILE A 136 1.18 6.88 1.60
CA ILE A 136 1.21 5.65 0.80
C ILE A 136 1.99 4.57 1.54
N ILE A 137 1.39 3.39 1.68
CA ILE A 137 2.00 2.21 2.28
C ILE A 137 2.37 1.25 1.16
N ASP A 138 3.65 0.92 1.08
CA ASP A 138 4.21 0.05 0.05
C ASP A 138 5.47 -0.58 0.63
N ASP A 139 5.64 -1.90 0.53
CA ASP A 139 6.83 -2.61 1.01
C ASP A 139 8.09 -2.23 0.18
N THR A 140 7.91 -1.76 -1.06
CA THR A 140 8.99 -1.56 -2.03
C THR A 140 9.33 -0.06 -2.19
N PRO A 141 10.47 0.42 -1.66
CA PRO A 141 10.86 1.84 -1.74
C PRO A 141 10.97 2.40 -3.17
N GLU A 142 11.39 1.59 -4.13
CA GLU A 142 11.59 1.99 -5.53
C GLU A 142 10.27 2.44 -6.18
N LYS A 143 9.15 1.77 -5.88
CA LYS A 143 7.82 2.13 -6.39
C LYS A 143 7.41 3.54 -5.90
N CYS A 144 7.92 3.95 -4.75
CA CYS A 144 7.58 5.18 -4.04
C CYS A 144 8.66 6.27 -4.08
N VAL A 145 9.73 6.10 -4.87
CA VAL A 145 10.90 7.02 -4.91
C VAL A 145 10.54 8.50 -5.19
N ARG A 146 9.37 8.79 -5.76
CA ARG A 146 8.88 10.15 -6.05
C ARG A 146 7.96 10.74 -4.97
N ASN A 147 7.72 10.03 -3.87
CA ASN A 147 6.72 10.34 -2.85
C ASN A 147 7.39 10.80 -1.54
N TYR A 148 8.32 11.75 -1.63
CA TYR A 148 9.11 12.23 -0.49
C TYR A 148 8.24 12.73 0.67
N GLY A 149 8.46 12.12 1.84
CA GLY A 149 7.73 12.40 3.06
C GLY A 149 6.35 11.75 3.14
N ASN A 150 5.83 11.14 2.07
CA ASN A 150 4.50 10.53 2.07
C ASN A 150 4.52 9.00 2.28
N ALA A 151 5.62 8.34 1.96
CA ALA A 151 5.70 6.89 1.99
C ALA A 151 6.08 6.34 3.36
N ILE A 152 5.46 5.22 3.75
CA ILE A 152 5.82 4.38 4.89
C ILE A 152 6.08 2.97 4.34
N TYR A 153 7.20 2.38 4.77
CA TYR A 153 7.67 1.09 4.28
C TYR A 153 7.54 0.04 5.39
N PRO A 154 6.50 -0.81 5.35
CA PRO A 154 6.43 -2.00 6.20
C PRO A 154 7.41 -3.07 5.70
N LEU A 155 7.70 -4.04 6.56
CA LEU A 155 8.37 -5.27 6.14
C LEU A 155 7.49 -6.05 5.16
N PRO A 156 8.09 -6.70 4.14
CA PRO A 156 7.34 -7.53 3.22
C PRO A 156 6.73 -8.73 3.97
N PHE A 157 5.52 -9.10 3.58
CA PHE A 157 4.84 -10.28 4.10
C PHE A 157 4.98 -11.46 3.13
N GLU A 158 5.56 -12.56 3.63
CA GLU A 158 5.83 -13.78 2.84
C GLU A 158 5.04 -15.00 3.37
N GLY A 159 3.99 -14.77 4.16
CA GLY A 159 3.10 -15.83 4.65
C GLY A 159 3.24 -16.21 6.13
N ASP A 160 4.16 -15.60 6.87
CA ASP A 160 4.39 -15.89 8.30
C ASP A 160 3.16 -15.55 9.17
N GLN A 161 2.58 -16.56 9.82
CA GLN A 161 1.42 -16.37 10.69
C GLN A 161 1.74 -15.65 12.02
N ALA A 162 3.02 -15.57 12.40
CA ALA A 162 3.46 -14.82 13.57
C ALA A 162 3.70 -13.32 13.27
N ASP A 163 3.58 -12.89 12.01
CA ASP A 163 3.70 -11.48 11.61
C ASP A 163 2.70 -10.60 12.40
N ALA A 164 3.18 -9.50 12.95
CA ALA A 164 2.38 -8.51 13.68
C ALA A 164 2.53 -7.09 13.10
N GLU A 165 3.12 -6.96 11.90
CA GLU A 165 3.52 -5.66 11.34
C GLU A 165 2.31 -4.74 11.14
N LEU A 166 1.14 -5.28 10.78
CA LEU A 166 -0.08 -4.48 10.60
C LEU A 166 -0.61 -3.90 11.91
N LEU A 167 -0.38 -4.53 13.07
CA LEU A 167 -0.76 -3.95 14.35
C LEU A 167 0.08 -2.72 14.65
N SER A 168 1.40 -2.85 14.56
CA SER A 168 2.35 -1.76 14.75
C SER A 168 2.10 -0.63 13.76
N LEU A 169 1.80 -0.96 12.49
CA LEU A 169 1.51 0.02 11.46
C LEU A 169 0.21 0.78 11.74
N ALA A 170 -0.86 0.10 12.18
CA ALA A 170 -2.10 0.77 12.59
C ALA A 170 -1.86 1.73 13.76
N ALA A 171 -1.12 1.30 14.79
CA ALA A 171 -0.76 2.13 15.92
C ALA A 171 0.01 3.37 15.48
N TYR A 172 1.04 3.19 14.64
CA TYR A 172 1.82 4.31 14.11
C TYR A 172 0.98 5.29 13.29
N LEU A 173 0.14 4.79 12.37
CA LEU A 173 -0.73 5.62 11.54
C LEU A 173 -1.70 6.46 12.38
N SER A 174 -2.20 5.93 13.49
CA SER A 174 -3.09 6.66 14.38
C SER A 174 -2.44 7.90 15.01
N THR A 175 -1.11 7.90 15.16
CA THR A 175 -0.35 9.07 15.65
C THR A 175 -0.23 10.19 14.63
N LEU A 176 -0.45 9.89 13.34
CA LEU A 176 -0.24 10.83 12.23
C LEU A 176 -1.52 11.52 11.76
N LYS A 177 -2.71 11.01 12.13
CA LYS A 177 -3.98 11.40 11.51
C LYS A 177 -4.34 12.88 11.63
N ASP A 178 -3.93 13.50 12.75
CA ASP A 178 -4.23 14.89 13.08
C ASP A 178 -3.12 15.85 12.62
N GLU A 179 -2.01 15.32 12.08
CA GLU A 179 -0.90 16.13 11.60
C GLU A 179 -1.32 16.98 10.39
N PRO A 180 -1.15 18.31 10.44
CA PRO A 180 -1.54 19.19 9.34
C PRO A 180 -0.69 18.98 8.09
N ASP A 181 0.57 18.56 8.27
CA ASP A 181 1.47 18.17 7.20
C ASP A 181 2.30 16.96 7.61
N MET A 182 1.77 15.78 7.29
CA MET A 182 2.42 14.50 7.58
C MET A 182 3.78 14.39 6.89
N ARG A 183 4.08 15.15 5.83
CA ARG A 183 5.36 15.03 5.09
C ARG A 183 6.58 15.48 5.89
N ARG A 184 6.37 16.23 6.96
CA ARG A 184 7.43 16.74 7.85
C ARG A 184 7.89 15.71 8.88
N ILE A 185 7.12 14.63 9.05
CA ILE A 185 7.43 13.57 10.01
C ILE A 185 8.45 12.59 9.40
N GLU A 186 9.50 12.24 10.15
CA GLU A 186 10.41 11.15 9.79
C GLU A 186 9.71 9.80 10.03
N LYS A 187 9.68 8.95 9.00
CA LYS A 187 9.00 7.67 8.97
C LYS A 187 9.93 6.47 8.80
N ARG A 188 11.22 6.62 8.50
CA ARG A 188 12.10 5.46 8.21
C ARG A 188 12.28 4.53 9.41
N ARG A 189 12.22 5.07 10.63
CA ARG A 189 12.38 4.33 11.90
C ARG A 189 11.06 4.16 12.66
N TRP A 190 9.93 4.17 11.94
CA TRP A 190 8.60 4.14 12.55
C TRP A 190 8.37 2.91 13.46
N ARG A 191 8.92 1.75 13.11
CA ARG A 191 8.87 0.52 13.94
C ARG A 191 9.52 0.69 15.30
N GLU A 192 10.66 1.38 15.35
CA GLU A 192 11.40 1.59 16.61
C GLU A 192 10.64 2.50 17.57
N LEU A 193 9.87 3.45 17.03
CA LEU A 193 8.98 4.29 17.83
C LEU A 193 7.85 3.48 18.47
N MET A 194 7.36 2.45 17.78
CA MET A 194 6.31 1.57 18.32
C MET A 194 6.87 0.61 19.36
N ALA A 195 8.05 0.03 19.13
CA ALA A 195 8.71 -0.83 20.11
C ALA A 195 9.04 -0.10 21.42
N ALA A 196 9.46 1.16 21.35
CA ALA A 196 9.74 1.98 22.53
C ALA A 196 8.48 2.43 23.30
N SER A 197 7.28 2.19 22.76
CA SER A 197 6.01 2.55 23.39
C SER A 197 5.36 1.38 24.16
N GLU A 198 5.97 0.19 24.10
CA GLU A 198 5.51 -1.03 24.78
C GLU A 198 6.30 -1.34 26.07
N ASP A 199 7.35 -0.54 26.37
CA ASP A 199 8.15 -0.54 27.61
C ASP A 199 7.66 0.52 28.62
#